data_AF-L0BF66-F1
#
_entry.id   AF-L0BF66-F1
#
_cell.length_a   1.000
_cell.length_b   1.000
_cell.length_c   1.000
_cell.angle_alpha   90.00
_cell.angle_beta   90.00
_cell.angle_gamma   90.00
#
_symmetry.space_group_name_H-M   'P 1'
#
loop_
_entity.id
_entity.type
_entity.pdbx_description
1 polymer ?
#
loop_
_entity_poly.entity_id
_entity_poly.type
_entity_poly.pdbx_seq_one_letter_code
_entity_poly.pdbx_strand_id
1 'polypeptide(L)'
;VRVRLHPFHVIRINKMLSCAGADRLQTGMRGAFGKPQGTVARVQIGQPIMSVRTHDRHKAHVIEALRRAKFKYPGRQKIYVSR
;
A
#
# COMPACT_ATOMS: atom_id res chain seq x y z
N VAL A 1 11.10 12.61 -8.56
CA VAL A 1 9.79 12.10 -8.06
C VAL A 1 9.87 11.99 -6.55
N ARG A 2 8.82 12.31 -5.80
CA ARG A 2 8.76 12.19 -4.34
C ARG A 2 7.53 11.38 -3.93
N VAL A 3 7.75 10.26 -3.25
CA VAL A 3 6.69 9.55 -2.53
C VAL A 3 6.42 10.30 -1.23
N ARG A 4 5.16 10.68 -0.98
CA ARG A 4 4.80 11.50 0.19
C ARG A 4 4.36 10.70 1.39
N LEU A 5 3.93 9.46 1.17
CA LEU A 5 3.42 8.57 2.21
C LEU A 5 4.52 7.63 2.69
N HIS A 6 4.55 7.39 4.00
CA HIS A 6 5.46 6.45 4.63
C HIS A 6 4.67 5.34 5.32
N PRO A 7 5.08 4.07 5.17
CA PRO A 7 4.36 2.93 5.73
C PRO A 7 4.76 2.71 7.19
N PHE A 8 4.16 3.45 8.12
CA PHE A 8 4.42 3.30 9.56
C PHE A 8 3.45 2.33 10.26
N HIS A 9 2.31 2.01 9.64
CA HIS A 9 1.31 1.16 10.29
C HIS A 9 1.64 -0.31 10.09
N VAL A 10 1.87 -1.05 11.19
CA VAL A 10 2.18 -2.48 11.16
C VAL A 10 0.91 -3.31 11.06
N ILE A 11 0.83 -4.15 10.02
CA ILE A 11 -0.19 -5.19 9.90
C ILE A 11 0.26 -6.46 10.60
N ARG A 12 -0.67 -7.14 11.27
CA ARG A 12 -0.42 -8.38 12.00
C ARG A 12 -1.15 -9.55 11.35
N ILE A 13 -0.54 -10.74 11.44
CA ILE A 13 -1.15 -11.98 10.97
C ILE A 13 -1.14 -13.04 12.07
N ASN A 14 -2.27 -13.72 12.26
CA ASN A 14 -2.32 -14.99 12.98
C ASN A 14 -2.13 -16.11 11.95
N LYS A 15 -0.90 -16.60 11.79
CA LYS A 15 -0.55 -17.57 10.75
C LYS A 15 -1.03 -18.97 11.16
N MET A 16 -1.88 -19.58 10.34
CA MET A 16 -2.29 -20.98 10.51
C MET A 16 -1.29 -21.92 9.83
N LEU A 17 -1.04 -23.09 10.43
CA LEU A 17 -0.27 -24.18 9.83
C LEU A 17 -1.08 -24.80 8.70
N SER A 18 -0.44 -25.02 7.55
CA SER A 18 -1.06 -25.58 6.34
C SER A 18 -0.66 -27.03 6.08
N CYS A 19 -0.21 -27.77 7.10
CA CYS A 19 0.21 -29.17 6.98
C CYS A 19 -0.87 -30.15 7.47
N ALA A 20 -0.76 -31.41 7.05
CA ALA A 20 -1.62 -32.48 7.58
C ALA A 20 -1.38 -32.66 9.09
N GLY A 21 -2.47 -32.74 9.88
CA GLY A 21 -2.38 -32.83 11.34
C GLY A 21 -2.13 -31.50 12.06
N ALA A 22 -2.33 -30.35 11.39
CA ALA A 22 -2.17 -29.01 11.98
C ALA A 22 -3.04 -28.78 13.23
N ASP A 23 -4.21 -29.44 13.29
CA ASP A 23 -5.15 -29.42 14.42
C ASP A 23 -4.53 -29.96 15.72
N ARG A 24 -3.56 -30.87 15.62
CA ARG A 24 -2.84 -31.41 16.79
C ARG A 24 -1.79 -30.44 17.34
N LEU A 25 -1.26 -29.57 16.49
CA LEU A 25 -0.15 -28.67 16.80
C LEU A 25 -0.59 -27.24 17.08
N GLN A 26 -1.75 -26.83 16.55
CA GLN A 26 -2.25 -25.47 16.64
C GLN A 26 -3.62 -25.42 17.31
N THR A 27 -3.80 -24.47 18.22
CA THR A 27 -5.03 -24.31 19.01
C THR A 27 -6.06 -23.39 18.34
N GLY A 28 -6.04 -23.33 17.00
CA GLY A 28 -6.89 -22.44 16.21
C GLY A 28 -6.79 -20.96 16.64
N MET A 29 -7.91 -20.43 17.16
CA MET A 29 -8.07 -19.01 17.51
C MET A 29 -7.69 -18.66 18.96
N ARG A 30 -7.29 -19.64 19.77
CA ARG A 30 -6.81 -19.35 21.13
C ARG A 30 -5.50 -18.56 21.04
N GLY A 31 -5.46 -17.36 21.64
CA GLY A 31 -4.29 -16.47 21.57
C GLY A 31 -4.08 -15.84 20.19
N ALA A 32 -5.14 -15.55 19.45
CA ALA A 32 -5.11 -15.09 18.05
C ALA A 32 -4.47 -13.70 17.79
N PHE A 33 -3.84 -13.06 18.78
CA PHE A 33 -3.12 -11.82 18.54
C PHE A 33 -1.90 -12.09 17.66
N GLY A 34 -1.94 -11.56 16.44
CA GLY A 34 -0.97 -11.88 15.40
C GLY A 34 0.42 -11.28 15.65
N LYS A 35 1.39 -11.79 14.89
CA LYS A 35 2.75 -11.22 14.82
C LYS A 35 2.84 -10.20 13.68
N PRO A 36 3.76 -9.22 13.74
CA PRO A 36 4.02 -8.30 12.63
C PRO A 36 4.33 -9.06 11.32
N GLN A 37 3.61 -8.75 10.25
CA GLN A 37 3.80 -9.34 8.92
C GLN A 37 4.34 -8.35 7.89
N GLY A 38 3.98 -7.07 8.04
CA GLY A 38 4.37 -6.04 7.10
C GLY A 38 3.88 -4.66 7.55
N THR A 39 4.12 -3.67 6.71
CA THR A 39 3.75 -2.28 6.97
C THR A 39 2.91 -1.71 5.84
N VAL A 40 1.96 -0.84 6.18
CA VAL A 40 1.10 -0.15 5.22
C VAL A 40 1.10 1.36 5.48
N ALA A 41 0.89 2.13 4.43
CA ALA A 41 0.64 3.57 4.53
C ALA A 41 -0.88 3.81 4.61
N ARG A 42 -1.33 4.50 5.65
CA ARG A 42 -2.74 4.92 5.79
C ARG A 42 -2.94 6.22 5.01
N VAL A 43 -3.96 6.26 4.16
CA VAL A 43 -4.23 7.38 3.25
C VAL A 43 -5.65 7.89 3.45
N GLN A 44 -5.82 9.20 3.57
CA GLN A 44 -7.11 9.88 3.64
C GLN A 44 -7.59 10.34 2.26
N ILE A 45 -8.89 10.62 2.11
CA ILE A 45 -9.46 11.16 0.88
C ILE A 45 -8.84 12.54 0.60
N GLY A 46 -8.36 12.75 -0.63
CA GLY A 46 -7.70 14.00 -1.03
C GLY A 46 -6.22 14.08 -0.67
N GLN A 47 -5.67 13.11 0.07
CA GLN A 47 -4.25 13.11 0.44
C GLN A 47 -3.35 12.75 -0.77
N PRO A 48 -2.30 13.53 -1.06
CA PRO A 48 -1.42 13.26 -2.19
C PRO A 48 -0.46 12.09 -1.91
N ILE A 49 -0.44 11.10 -2.81
CA ILE A 49 0.41 9.90 -2.72
C ILE A 49 1.81 10.17 -3.27
N MET A 50 1.90 10.68 -4.50
CA MET A 50 3.16 10.99 -5.19
C MET A 50 3.19 12.42 -5.75
N SER A 51 4.31 13.09 -5.47
CA SER A 51 4.83 14.36 -5.98
C SER A 51 5.69 14.21 -7.24
N VAL A 52 5.41 14.87 -8.35
CA VAL A 52 6.40 15.03 -9.44
C VAL A 52 6.52 16.51 -9.82
N ARG A 53 7.75 16.99 -9.97
CA ARG A 53 8.07 18.33 -10.48
C ARG A 53 8.97 18.15 -11.69
N THR A 54 8.62 18.77 -12.80
CA THR A 54 9.36 18.74 -14.08
C THR A 54 9.10 20.04 -14.85
N HIS A 55 9.91 20.32 -15.86
CA HIS A 55 9.61 21.36 -16.84
C HIS A 55 8.37 21.02 -17.68
N ASP A 56 7.69 22.03 -18.21
CA ASP A 56 6.41 21.90 -18.94
C ASP A 56 6.52 21.01 -20.18
N ARG A 57 7.68 20.98 -20.83
CA ARG A 57 7.96 20.09 -21.97
C ARG A 57 7.74 18.60 -21.67
N HIS A 58 7.85 18.18 -20.40
CA HIS A 58 7.70 16.78 -19.99
C HIS A 58 6.33 16.44 -19.40
N LYS A 59 5.37 17.38 -19.42
CA LYS A 59 4.05 17.24 -18.79
C LYS A 59 3.31 15.98 -19.25
N ALA A 60 3.26 15.72 -20.56
CA ALA A 60 2.57 14.55 -21.12
C ALA A 60 3.16 13.22 -20.62
N HIS A 61 4.49 13.12 -20.60
CA HIS A 61 5.20 11.93 -20.11
C HIS A 61 4.94 11.67 -18.62
N VAL A 62 4.89 12.72 -17.81
CA VAL A 62 4.61 12.61 -16.36
C VAL A 62 3.19 12.13 -16.11
N ILE A 63 2.20 12.66 -16.83
CA ILE A 63 0.80 12.23 -16.71
C ILE A 63 0.67 10.74 -17.06
N GLU A 64 1.30 10.29 -18.13
CA GLU A 64 1.28 8.87 -18.53
C GLU A 64 1.99 7.98 -17.51
N ALA A 65 3.13 8.43 -16.96
CA ALA A 65 3.83 7.69 -15.91
C ALA A 65 2.97 7.55 -14.64
N LEU A 66 2.28 8.62 -14.22
CA LEU A 66 1.35 8.57 -13.08
C LEU A 66 0.10 7.72 -13.38
N ARG A 67 -0.38 7.69 -14.62
CA ARG A 67 -1.47 6.80 -15.05
C ARG A 67 -1.04 5.32 -14.94
N ARG A 68 0.18 4.98 -15.34
CA ARG A 68 0.73 3.63 -15.18
C ARG A 68 0.90 3.25 -13.72
N ALA A 69 1.41 4.17 -12.90
CA ALA A 69 1.59 3.95 -11.47
C ALA A 69 0.25 3.75 -10.74
N LYS A 70 -0.82 4.43 -11.17
CA LYS A 70 -2.17 4.25 -10.63
C LYS A 70 -2.63 2.80 -10.65
N PHE A 71 -2.27 2.00 -11.66
CA PHE A 71 -2.65 0.58 -11.73
C PHE A 71 -2.04 -0.31 -10.64
N LYS A 72 -1.00 0.17 -9.94
CA LYS A 72 -0.35 -0.56 -8.85
C LYS A 72 -0.97 -0.30 -7.49
N TYR A 73 -1.88 0.67 -7.39
CA TYR A 73 -2.58 0.98 -6.15
C TYR A 73 -4.04 0.55 -6.22
N PRO A 74 -4.60 -0.01 -5.14
CA PRO A 74 -6.03 -0.32 -5.09
C PRO A 74 -6.87 0.96 -4.99
N GLY A 75 -8.12 0.90 -5.44
CA GLY A 75 -9.08 2.01 -5.35
C GLY A 75 -8.99 3.03 -6.48
N ARG A 76 -9.50 4.25 -6.24
CA ARG A 76 -9.57 5.32 -7.25
C ARG A 76 -8.61 6.47 -6.95
N GLN A 77 -7.53 6.56 -7.72
CA GLN A 77 -6.63 7.71 -7.70
C GLN A 77 -6.98 8.67 -8.84
N LYS A 78 -6.80 9.95 -8.56
CA LYS A 78 -6.95 11.04 -9.53
C LYS A 78 -5.59 11.71 -9.72
N ILE A 79 -5.30 12.10 -10.96
CA ILE A 79 -4.07 12.82 -11.31
C ILE A 79 -4.47 14.29 -11.40
N TYR A 80 -3.74 15.16 -10.71
CA TYR A 80 -3.98 16.60 -10.69
C TYR A 80 -2.70 17.33 -11.05
N VAL A 81 -2.84 18.39 -11.83
CA VAL A 81 -1.77 19.37 -12.04
C VAL A 81 -1.96 20.44 -10.96
N SER A 82 -0.96 20.61 -10.09
CA SER A 82 -0.97 21.70 -9.11
C SER A 82 -0.99 23.03 -9.86
N ARG A 83 -1.73 24.01 -9.32
CA ARG A 83 -1.49 25.41 -9.63
C ARG A 83 -0.13 25.84 -9.08
#